data_AF-A0A3D4ICQ8-F1
#
_entry.id   AF-A0A3D4ICQ8-F1
#
_cell.length_a   1.000
_cell.length_b   1.000
_cell.length_c   1.000
_cell.angle_alpha   90.00
_cell.angle_beta   90.00
_cell.angle_gamma   90.00
#
_symmetry.space_group_name_H-M   'P 1'
#
loop_
_entity.id
_entity.type
_entity.pdbx_description
1 polymer ?
#
loop_
_entity_poly.entity_id
_entity_poly.type
_entity_poly.pdbx_seq_one_letter_code
_entity_poly.pdbx_strand_id
1 'polypeptide(L)'
;MPNYAPRFAALATDYKTFVMEFPQLRAVSLAQWILESGRGFSQLSQQYFNYAGLKFRNEMQGFAVPVFYMASDGGDYYCGFADNLAFIRGFWRFMDRSPYFGWKAHSRSAESYLNFIAPRYSTNPAYVDKVLNLLPEAHQLLGMVSQPTPPTPPDDHAGPGTSEPYTKPIVSGFFESPNAESRNGTTISRIILHCSDNPNLAQVIAQYQNPKTQRSAHYLVNKDGKIYQMVRDSDRAWHCRGANANSLGIELMAARNEVMTAAQQTATISLIRWMLSTYRIRPDQIFGHRHAPGYTGGVNGTFCPGRLFGDTTEAALKRWVSQNFWASPPANPNPPVVTNPNTSWVPAPPTDPNRRWDF
;
A
#
# COMPACT_ATOMS: atom_id res chain seq x y z
N MET A 1 12.17 18.21 10.77
CA MET A 1 12.31 17.87 9.33
C MET A 1 13.41 16.82 9.21
N PRO A 2 13.33 15.88 8.26
CA PRO A 2 14.47 14.99 7.98
C PRO A 2 15.71 15.84 7.69
N ASN A 3 16.86 15.41 8.20
CA ASN A 3 18.13 16.04 7.84
C ASN A 3 18.51 15.58 6.43
N TYR A 4 18.91 16.50 5.55
CA TYR A 4 19.38 16.19 4.19
C TYR A 4 20.82 16.63 4.05
N ALA A 5 21.60 15.90 3.26
CA ALA A 5 22.90 16.41 2.86
C ALA A 5 22.73 17.72 2.06
N PRO A 6 23.59 18.74 2.27
CA PRO A 6 23.45 20.04 1.59
C PRO A 6 23.34 19.92 0.07
N ARG A 7 24.10 19.00 -0.54
CA ARG A 7 24.05 18.74 -1.99
C ARG A 7 22.70 18.17 -2.45
N PHE A 8 22.07 17.32 -1.64
CA PHE A 8 20.75 16.77 -1.94
C PHE A 8 19.64 17.81 -1.81
N ALA A 9 19.73 18.73 -0.85
CA ALA A 9 18.82 19.86 -0.75
C ALA A 9 18.92 20.77 -2.00
N ALA A 10 20.14 21.03 -2.48
CA ALA A 10 20.36 21.73 -3.73
C ALA A 10 19.79 20.96 -4.94
N LEU A 11 19.97 19.63 -5.00
CA LEU A 11 19.40 18.78 -6.03
C LEU A 11 17.88 18.92 -6.11
N ALA A 12 17.19 18.91 -4.97
CA ALA A 12 15.73 19.05 -4.95
C ALA A 12 15.27 20.42 -5.49
N THR A 13 16.05 21.47 -5.24
CA THR A 13 15.79 22.83 -5.77
C THR A 13 15.99 22.88 -7.28
N ASP A 14 17.10 22.34 -7.78
CA ASP A 14 17.37 22.23 -9.22
C ASP A 14 16.26 21.41 -9.91
N TYR A 15 15.87 20.29 -9.29
CA TYR A 15 14.88 19.38 -9.87
C TYR A 15 13.46 19.94 -9.90
N LYS A 16 13.12 20.82 -8.95
CA LYS A 16 11.84 21.54 -8.91
C LYS A 16 11.63 22.41 -10.16
N THR A 17 12.68 22.94 -10.75
CA THR A 17 12.57 23.84 -11.92
C THR A 17 13.01 23.18 -13.23
N PHE A 18 13.62 22.00 -13.16
CA PHE A 18 14.10 21.27 -14.33
C PHE A 18 12.99 20.89 -15.31
N VAL A 19 13.09 21.34 -16.56
CA VAL A 19 12.15 20.98 -17.64
C VAL A 19 12.39 19.53 -18.07
N MET A 20 11.35 18.70 -18.00
CA MET A 20 11.44 17.28 -18.31
C MET A 20 10.21 16.80 -19.08
N GLU A 21 10.39 15.77 -19.90
CA GLU A 21 9.34 15.17 -20.74
C GLU A 21 8.19 14.56 -19.91
N PHE A 22 8.48 14.04 -18.71
CA PHE A 22 7.52 13.35 -17.85
C PHE A 22 7.43 13.97 -16.45
N PRO A 23 6.88 15.20 -16.30
CA PRO A 23 6.86 15.93 -15.04
C PRO A 23 6.10 15.22 -13.91
N GLN A 24 5.14 14.35 -14.25
CA GLN A 24 4.41 13.51 -13.30
C GLN A 24 5.32 12.51 -12.56
N LEU A 25 6.49 12.16 -13.11
CA LEU A 25 7.44 11.25 -12.47
C LEU A 25 8.44 11.98 -11.56
N ARG A 26 8.37 13.31 -11.44
CA ARG A 26 9.33 14.09 -10.66
C ARG A 26 9.36 13.68 -9.20
N ALA A 27 8.19 13.56 -8.57
CA ALA A 27 8.11 13.16 -7.16
C ALA A 27 8.63 11.73 -6.94
N VAL A 28 8.26 10.77 -7.78
CA VAL A 28 8.66 9.36 -7.60
C VAL A 28 10.15 9.12 -7.84
N SER A 29 10.74 9.81 -8.82
CA SER A 29 12.19 9.72 -9.06
C SER A 29 12.98 10.40 -7.95
N LEU A 30 12.51 11.55 -7.43
CA LEU A 30 13.14 12.15 -6.25
C LEU A 30 13.02 11.25 -5.02
N ALA A 31 11.85 10.61 -4.80
CA ALA A 31 11.65 9.63 -3.73
C ALA A 31 12.60 8.43 -3.86
N GLN A 32 12.85 7.97 -5.10
CA GLN A 32 13.85 6.95 -5.37
C GLN A 32 15.24 7.40 -4.93
N TRP A 33 15.63 8.64 -5.26
CA TRP A 33 16.93 9.19 -4.90
C TRP A 33 17.07 9.44 -3.39
N ILE A 34 15.98 9.78 -2.69
CA ILE A 34 15.94 9.85 -1.21
C ILE A 34 16.33 8.49 -0.62
N LEU A 35 15.73 7.40 -1.14
CA LEU A 35 16.02 6.05 -0.67
C LEU A 35 17.47 5.63 -0.97
N GLU A 36 17.88 5.70 -2.23
CA GLU A 36 19.17 5.18 -2.72
C GLU A 36 20.37 5.89 -2.09
N SER A 37 20.27 7.20 -1.94
CA SER A 37 21.36 7.99 -1.36
C SER A 37 21.29 8.08 0.16
N GLY A 38 20.24 7.55 0.79
CA GLY A 38 19.94 7.79 2.19
C GLY A 38 19.88 9.30 2.48
N ARG A 39 19.01 10.04 1.76
CA ARG A 39 18.88 11.52 1.85
C ARG A 39 20.16 12.30 1.50
N GLY A 40 20.97 11.74 0.60
CA GLY A 40 22.21 12.33 0.11
C GLY A 40 23.45 12.06 0.96
N PHE A 41 23.36 11.17 1.95
CA PHE A 41 24.48 10.86 2.83
C PHE A 41 25.36 9.71 2.33
N SER A 42 24.99 9.00 1.26
CA SER A 42 25.84 7.96 0.68
C SER A 42 27.14 8.56 0.12
N GLN A 43 28.25 7.84 0.22
CA GLN A 43 29.54 8.31 -0.29
C GLN A 43 29.49 8.61 -1.80
N LEU A 44 28.80 7.77 -2.58
CA LEU A 44 28.58 7.98 -4.02
C LEU A 44 27.87 9.31 -4.30
N SER A 45 26.86 9.66 -3.51
CA SER A 45 26.15 10.94 -3.68
C SER A 45 27.00 12.15 -3.24
N GLN A 46 27.72 12.03 -2.12
CA GLN A 46 28.53 13.12 -1.58
C GLN A 46 29.77 13.42 -2.42
N GLN A 47 30.41 12.40 -2.99
CA GLN A 47 31.65 12.58 -3.76
C GLN A 47 31.39 12.77 -5.25
N TYR A 48 30.38 12.09 -5.81
CA TYR A 48 30.23 11.96 -7.25
C TYR A 48 28.84 12.34 -7.78
N PHE A 49 28.01 13.01 -6.96
CA PHE A 49 26.66 13.44 -7.33
C PHE A 49 25.76 12.29 -7.84
N ASN A 50 26.06 11.04 -7.43
CA ASN A 50 25.29 9.88 -7.85
C ASN A 50 24.31 9.47 -6.77
N TYR A 51 23.14 10.09 -6.80
CA TYR A 51 22.09 9.91 -5.79
C TYR A 51 21.27 8.63 -5.96
N ALA A 52 21.47 7.91 -7.06
CA ALA A 52 20.69 6.73 -7.42
C ALA A 52 21.54 5.44 -7.45
N GLY A 53 22.86 5.51 -7.25
CA GLY A 53 23.72 4.32 -7.30
C GLY A 53 23.92 3.77 -8.71
N LEU A 54 23.90 4.64 -9.73
CA LEU A 54 23.97 4.23 -11.13
C LEU A 54 25.36 3.67 -11.49
N LYS A 55 25.41 2.43 -11.98
CA LYS A 55 26.65 1.80 -12.47
C LYS A 55 27.06 2.36 -13.84
N PHE A 56 28.34 2.68 -14.04
CA PHE A 56 28.81 3.22 -15.32
C PHE A 56 28.69 2.18 -16.44
N ARG A 57 28.20 2.60 -17.60
CA ARG A 57 28.13 1.82 -18.84
C ARG A 57 28.57 2.73 -19.99
N ASN A 58 29.07 2.16 -21.09
CA ASN A 58 29.62 2.95 -22.21
C ASN A 58 28.64 3.98 -22.77
N GLU A 59 27.34 3.68 -22.73
CA GLU A 59 26.28 4.58 -23.17
C GLU A 59 26.08 5.80 -22.24
N MET A 60 26.78 5.89 -21.09
CA MET A 60 26.85 7.09 -20.23
C MET A 60 27.97 8.05 -20.64
N GLN A 61 28.83 7.70 -21.61
CA GLN A 61 29.85 8.63 -22.09
C GLN A 61 29.22 9.95 -22.54
N GLY A 62 29.81 11.07 -22.12
CA GLY A 62 29.26 12.42 -22.34
C GLY A 62 28.20 12.86 -21.33
N PHE A 63 27.69 11.95 -20.48
CA PHE A 63 26.74 12.26 -19.40
C PHE A 63 27.32 12.03 -18.00
N ALA A 64 28.28 11.12 -17.86
CA ALA A 64 29.00 10.83 -16.63
C ALA A 64 30.44 10.39 -16.92
N VAL A 65 31.29 10.39 -15.90
CA VAL A 65 32.62 9.75 -15.93
C VAL A 65 32.61 8.47 -15.08
N PRO A 66 33.39 7.44 -15.43
CA PRO A 66 33.51 6.25 -14.59
C PRO A 66 34.30 6.57 -13.33
N VAL A 67 33.74 6.21 -12.16
CA VAL A 67 34.44 6.28 -10.87
C VAL A 67 34.44 4.91 -10.23
N PHE A 68 35.60 4.43 -9.81
CA PHE A 68 35.69 3.15 -9.12
C PHE A 68 35.23 3.32 -7.67
N TYR A 69 34.32 2.46 -7.23
CA TYR A 69 33.77 2.50 -5.88
C TYR A 69 33.63 1.08 -5.33
N MET A 70 34.10 0.89 -4.09
CA MET A 70 33.96 -0.36 -3.35
C MET A 70 32.63 -0.33 -2.60
N ALA A 71 31.65 -1.04 -3.15
CA ALA A 71 30.39 -1.30 -2.47
C ALA A 71 30.50 -2.57 -1.59
N SER A 72 29.50 -2.81 -0.76
CA SER A 72 29.46 -3.98 0.14
C SER A 72 29.44 -5.33 -0.59
N ASP A 73 29.08 -5.34 -1.88
CA ASP A 73 29.02 -6.50 -2.76
C ASP A 73 30.23 -6.60 -3.73
N GLY A 74 31.19 -5.68 -3.65
CA GLY A 74 32.40 -5.68 -4.48
C GLY A 74 32.73 -4.31 -5.09
N GLY A 75 33.89 -4.24 -5.77
CA GLY A 75 34.30 -3.06 -6.52
C GLY A 75 33.69 -3.05 -7.92
N ASP A 76 33.03 -1.95 -8.29
CA ASP A 76 32.48 -1.74 -9.64
C ASP A 76 32.69 -0.27 -10.05
N TYR A 77 32.51 0.02 -11.33
CA TYR A 77 32.51 1.39 -11.83
C TYR A 77 31.10 1.98 -11.75
N TYR A 78 30.99 3.12 -11.09
CA TYR A 78 29.78 3.91 -10.96
C TYR A 78 29.87 5.18 -11.79
N CYS A 79 28.72 5.78 -12.05
CA CYS A 79 28.66 7.09 -12.69
C CYS A 79 29.11 8.16 -11.69
N GLY A 80 30.03 9.03 -12.11
CA GLY A 80 30.28 10.32 -11.49
C GLY A 80 29.76 11.46 -12.35
N PHE A 81 28.99 12.35 -11.74
CA PHE A 81 28.39 13.51 -12.39
C PHE A 81 29.08 14.79 -11.94
N ALA A 82 29.17 15.76 -12.84
CA ALA A 82 29.84 17.04 -12.56
C ALA A 82 29.08 17.88 -11.52
N ASP A 83 27.75 17.84 -11.56
CA ASP A 83 26.85 18.59 -10.69
C ASP A 83 25.45 17.94 -10.65
N ASN A 84 24.51 18.56 -9.92
CA ASN A 84 23.12 18.10 -9.79
C ASN A 84 22.36 18.06 -11.13
N LEU A 85 22.57 19.05 -12.02
CA LEU A 85 21.88 19.09 -13.31
C LEU A 85 22.42 18.02 -14.27
N ALA A 86 23.71 17.74 -14.21
CA ALA A 86 24.35 16.63 -14.90
C ALA A 86 23.81 15.29 -14.39
N PHE A 87 23.63 15.14 -13.07
CA PHE A 87 22.96 13.97 -12.50
C PHE A 87 21.52 13.82 -13.01
N ILE A 88 20.69 14.87 -12.96
CA ILE A 88 19.28 14.78 -13.40
C ILE A 88 19.21 14.36 -14.87
N ARG A 89 19.97 15.00 -15.76
CA ARG A 89 20.05 14.62 -17.19
C ARG A 89 20.57 13.19 -17.35
N GLY A 90 21.62 12.84 -16.61
CA GLY A 90 22.26 11.54 -16.64
C GLY A 90 21.33 10.41 -16.17
N PHE A 91 20.53 10.63 -15.13
CA PHE A 91 19.56 9.66 -14.64
C PHE A 91 18.52 9.31 -15.70
N TRP A 92 17.92 10.32 -16.35
CA TRP A 92 16.93 10.06 -17.39
C TRP A 92 17.56 9.43 -18.64
N ARG A 93 18.79 9.82 -19.01
CA ARG A 93 19.56 9.12 -20.04
C ARG A 93 19.84 7.65 -19.69
N PHE A 94 20.11 7.36 -18.42
CA PHE A 94 20.36 6.01 -17.92
C PHE A 94 19.11 5.13 -18.07
N MET A 95 17.93 5.67 -17.76
CA MET A 95 16.66 4.96 -17.92
C MET A 95 16.36 4.62 -19.40
N ASP A 96 16.85 5.42 -20.35
CA ASP A 96 16.70 5.16 -21.81
C ASP A 96 17.59 4.02 -22.35
N ARG A 97 18.07 3.12 -21.49
CA ARG A 97 18.95 2.01 -21.85
C ARG A 97 18.44 0.68 -21.33
N SER A 98 18.87 -0.40 -21.95
CA SER A 98 18.70 -1.74 -21.38
C SER A 98 19.33 -1.82 -19.98
N PRO A 99 18.67 -2.47 -19.00
CA PRO A 99 17.40 -3.19 -19.08
C PRO A 99 16.13 -2.33 -18.91
N TYR A 100 16.27 -1.03 -18.66
CA TYR A 100 15.17 -0.08 -18.41
C TYR A 100 14.51 0.48 -19.68
N PHE A 101 15.03 0.14 -20.85
CA PHE A 101 14.46 0.56 -22.13
C PHE A 101 12.98 0.16 -22.21
N GLY A 102 12.11 1.10 -22.58
CA GLY A 102 10.65 0.93 -22.58
C GLY A 102 9.93 1.55 -21.39
N TRP A 103 10.66 2.05 -20.37
CA TRP A 103 10.06 2.67 -19.17
C TRP A 103 9.08 3.81 -19.49
N LYS A 104 9.27 4.53 -20.61
CA LYS A 104 8.38 5.63 -21.04
C LYS A 104 6.93 5.16 -21.23
N ALA A 105 6.69 3.92 -21.65
CA ALA A 105 5.35 3.34 -21.76
C ALA A 105 4.65 3.17 -20.39
N HIS A 106 5.42 3.22 -19.31
CA HIS A 106 4.98 3.07 -17.92
C HIS A 106 5.02 4.39 -17.13
N SER A 107 5.20 5.52 -17.83
CA SER A 107 5.36 6.85 -17.21
C SER A 107 4.06 7.48 -16.70
N ARG A 108 2.91 6.79 -16.83
CA ARG A 108 1.59 7.35 -16.50
C ARG A 108 1.36 7.52 -15.00
N SER A 109 2.03 6.74 -14.15
CA SER A 109 1.97 6.89 -12.70
C SER A 109 3.28 6.47 -12.04
N ALA A 110 3.47 6.87 -10.78
CA ALA A 110 4.61 6.48 -9.96
C ALA A 110 4.74 4.95 -9.84
N GLU A 111 3.63 4.27 -9.59
CA GLU A 111 3.54 2.83 -9.42
C GLU A 111 3.80 2.09 -10.73
N SER A 112 3.24 2.57 -11.85
CA SER A 112 3.49 1.96 -13.16
C SER A 112 4.97 2.02 -13.52
N TYR A 113 5.58 3.19 -13.31
CA TYR A 113 7.00 3.42 -13.54
C TYR A 113 7.86 2.52 -12.64
N LEU A 114 7.62 2.53 -11.33
CA LEU A 114 8.39 1.72 -10.38
C LEU A 114 8.24 0.22 -10.59
N ASN A 115 7.03 -0.28 -10.86
CA ASN A 115 6.82 -1.71 -11.15
C ASN A 115 7.57 -2.17 -12.40
N PHE A 116 7.78 -1.28 -13.36
CA PHE A 116 8.58 -1.58 -14.54
C PHE A 116 10.09 -1.61 -14.22
N ILE A 117 10.61 -0.59 -13.51
CA ILE A 117 12.06 -0.47 -13.27
C ILE A 117 12.57 -1.33 -12.11
N ALA A 118 11.79 -1.51 -11.04
CA ALA A 118 12.24 -2.10 -9.78
C ALA A 118 12.83 -3.51 -9.91
N PRO A 119 12.23 -4.45 -10.69
CA PRO A 119 12.79 -5.79 -10.87
C PRO A 119 14.19 -5.80 -11.51
N ARG A 120 14.58 -4.71 -12.16
CA ARG A 120 15.87 -4.51 -12.82
C ARG A 120 16.82 -3.64 -12.00
N TYR A 121 16.30 -2.97 -10.98
CA TYR A 121 16.99 -1.96 -10.19
C TYR A 121 17.44 -2.51 -8.83
N SER A 122 16.61 -3.32 -8.19
CA SER A 122 16.86 -3.84 -6.85
C SER A 122 16.41 -5.29 -6.75
N THR A 123 17.15 -6.07 -5.96
CA THR A 123 16.76 -7.44 -5.58
C THR A 123 15.81 -7.45 -4.38
N ASN A 124 15.58 -6.30 -3.74
CA ASN A 124 14.69 -6.18 -2.60
C ASN A 124 13.21 -6.22 -3.07
N PRO A 125 12.41 -7.22 -2.67
CA PRO A 125 11.02 -7.33 -3.11
C PRO A 125 10.13 -6.18 -2.61
N ALA A 126 10.52 -5.49 -1.54
CA ALA A 126 9.81 -4.33 -1.00
C ALA A 126 10.32 -3.00 -1.59
N TYR A 127 11.08 -3.01 -2.69
CA TYR A 127 11.68 -1.81 -3.26
C TYR A 127 10.64 -0.77 -3.67
N VAL A 128 9.60 -1.19 -4.39
CA VAL A 128 8.53 -0.31 -4.87
C VAL A 128 7.87 0.41 -3.68
N ASP A 129 7.48 -0.34 -2.65
CA ASP A 129 6.84 0.22 -1.45
C ASP A 129 7.77 1.19 -0.71
N LYS A 130 9.05 0.85 -0.55
CA LYS A 130 10.03 1.74 0.09
C LYS A 130 10.17 3.08 -0.63
N VAL A 131 10.12 3.08 -1.97
CA VAL A 131 10.17 4.31 -2.75
C VAL A 131 8.85 5.09 -2.65
N LEU A 132 7.71 4.41 -2.77
CA LEU A 132 6.38 5.05 -2.70
C LEU A 132 6.13 5.71 -1.34
N ASN A 133 6.60 5.11 -0.24
CA ASN A 133 6.48 5.69 1.11
C ASN A 133 7.26 7.00 1.29
N LEU A 134 8.20 7.30 0.38
CA LEU A 134 8.97 8.55 0.39
C LEU A 134 8.36 9.62 -0.54
N LEU A 135 7.22 9.34 -1.20
CA LEU A 135 6.53 10.34 -2.04
C LEU A 135 6.10 11.59 -1.27
N PRO A 136 5.51 11.52 -0.06
CA PRO A 136 5.15 12.72 0.70
C PRO A 136 6.37 13.60 0.99
N GLU A 137 7.49 12.99 1.34
CA GLU A 137 8.77 13.67 1.58
C GLU A 137 9.29 14.34 0.30
N ALA A 138 9.24 13.65 -0.85
CA ALA A 138 9.59 14.21 -2.14
C ALA A 138 8.67 15.36 -2.57
N HIS A 139 7.36 15.25 -2.35
CA HIS A 139 6.40 16.33 -2.62
C HIS A 139 6.68 17.57 -1.78
N GLN A 140 6.99 17.38 -0.49
CA GLN A 140 7.37 18.47 0.40
C GLN A 140 8.64 19.18 -0.09
N LEU A 141 9.67 18.43 -0.47
CA LEU A 141 10.92 18.99 -1.02
C LEU A 141 10.71 19.76 -2.32
N LEU A 142 9.82 19.27 -3.18
CA LEU A 142 9.48 19.94 -4.43
C LEU A 142 8.55 21.15 -4.23
N GLY A 143 8.11 21.44 -2.99
CA GLY A 143 7.12 22.46 -2.69
C GLY A 143 5.81 22.24 -3.45
N MET A 144 5.47 20.98 -3.72
CA MET A 144 4.18 20.57 -4.27
C MET A 144 3.18 20.52 -3.12
N VAL A 145 2.38 21.57 -2.95
CA VAL A 145 1.39 21.65 -1.88
C VAL A 145 0.24 20.67 -2.15
N SER A 146 0.01 19.73 -1.25
CA SER A 146 -1.28 19.03 -1.12
C SER A 146 -2.37 20.07 -0.84
N GLN A 147 -3.43 20.13 -1.67
CA GLN A 147 -4.58 21.03 -1.45
C GLN A 147 -5.06 20.98 0.02
N PRO A 148 -5.44 22.12 0.63
CA PRO A 148 -5.80 22.17 2.05
C PRO A 148 -7.11 21.42 2.31
N THR A 149 -7.11 20.58 3.35
CA THR A 149 -8.35 20.11 3.99
C THR A 149 -9.01 21.28 4.73
N PRO A 150 -10.35 21.42 4.73
CA PRO A 150 -11.06 22.41 5.54
C PRO A 150 -10.70 22.27 7.03
N PRO A 151 -10.77 23.35 7.82
CA PRO A 151 -10.40 23.31 9.24
C PRO A 151 -11.31 22.34 10.00
N THR A 152 -10.69 21.43 10.74
CA THR A 152 -11.33 20.57 11.73
C THR A 152 -11.90 21.44 12.87
N PRO A 153 -13.10 21.17 13.40
CA PRO A 153 -13.54 21.74 14.67
C PRO A 153 -12.58 21.34 15.80
N PRO A 154 -12.60 22.02 16.96
CA PRO A 154 -11.67 21.74 18.04
C PRO A 154 -11.86 20.31 18.55
N ASP A 155 -10.83 19.48 18.41
CA ASP A 155 -10.79 18.09 18.88
C ASP A 155 -10.16 18.05 20.28
N ASP A 156 -10.94 17.55 21.23
CA ASP A 156 -10.65 17.39 22.66
C ASP A 156 -10.07 16.01 23.02
N HIS A 157 -9.50 15.29 22.04
CA HIS A 157 -8.90 13.97 22.29
C HIS A 157 -7.52 13.80 21.64
N ALA A 158 -6.49 13.86 22.49
CA ALA A 158 -5.13 13.49 22.15
C ALA A 158 -4.96 11.96 22.02
N GLY A 159 -4.40 11.47 20.91
CA GLY A 159 -3.92 10.09 20.76
C GLY A 159 -3.42 9.75 19.34
N PRO A 160 -2.33 8.96 19.17
CA PRO A 160 -1.41 9.09 18.03
C PRO A 160 -1.70 8.12 16.87
N GLY A 161 -1.38 8.52 15.64
CA GLY A 161 -1.37 7.60 14.49
C GLY A 161 -1.11 8.27 13.14
N THR A 162 0.16 8.35 12.74
CA THR A 162 0.54 8.59 11.34
C THR A 162 0.30 7.29 10.55
N SER A 163 -0.64 7.25 9.59
CA SER A 163 -0.86 6.07 8.74
C SER A 163 -0.49 6.35 7.28
N GLU A 164 0.48 5.58 6.80
CA GLU A 164 0.88 5.40 5.39
C GLU A 164 -0.32 5.04 4.49
N PRO A 165 -0.32 5.39 3.18
CA PRO A 165 -1.38 4.97 2.26
C PRO A 165 -1.28 3.46 1.98
N TYR A 166 -2.34 2.72 2.29
CA TYR A 166 -2.46 1.32 1.90
C TYR A 166 -2.42 1.18 0.38
N THR A 167 -1.66 0.23 -0.19
CA THR A 167 -1.51 0.01 -1.64
C THR A 167 -2.48 -1.05 -2.17
N LYS A 168 -2.85 -0.98 -3.46
CA LYS A 168 -3.78 -1.96 -4.06
C LYS A 168 -3.13 -3.34 -4.06
N PRO A 169 -3.74 -4.36 -3.42
CA PRO A 169 -3.18 -5.71 -3.47
C PRO A 169 -3.07 -6.23 -4.90
N ILE A 170 -2.08 -7.09 -5.14
CA ILE A 170 -1.87 -7.74 -6.43
C ILE A 170 -3.10 -8.57 -6.79
N VAL A 171 -3.65 -8.34 -7.97
CA VAL A 171 -4.68 -9.19 -8.57
C VAL A 171 -4.01 -10.32 -9.35
N SER A 172 -4.37 -11.56 -9.05
CA SER A 172 -3.89 -12.78 -9.71
C SER A 172 -4.42 -12.94 -11.13
N GLY A 173 -5.44 -12.16 -11.51
CA GLY A 173 -5.95 -12.08 -12.88
C GLY A 173 -7.05 -11.03 -13.01
N PHE A 174 -7.18 -10.49 -14.22
CA PHE A 174 -8.32 -9.66 -14.61
C PHE A 174 -9.19 -10.44 -15.61
N PHE A 175 -10.40 -10.80 -15.19
CA PHE A 175 -11.35 -11.58 -15.98
C PHE A 175 -12.58 -10.71 -16.25
N GLU A 176 -12.55 -9.92 -17.33
CA GLU A 176 -13.54 -8.88 -17.56
C GLU A 176 -14.98 -9.44 -17.61
N SER A 177 -15.87 -8.86 -16.80
CA SER A 177 -17.30 -9.11 -16.87
C SER A 177 -17.97 -8.07 -17.77
N PRO A 178 -18.85 -8.47 -18.72
CA PRO A 178 -19.63 -7.53 -19.53
C PRO A 178 -20.79 -6.90 -18.74
N ASN A 179 -21.11 -7.41 -17.54
CA ASN A 179 -22.20 -6.93 -16.69
C ASN A 179 -21.72 -5.72 -15.86
N ALA A 180 -21.32 -4.65 -16.53
CA ALA A 180 -20.82 -3.43 -15.93
C ALA A 180 -21.26 -2.22 -16.76
N GLU A 181 -21.26 -1.04 -16.15
CA GLU A 181 -21.60 0.20 -16.85
C GLU A 181 -20.90 1.40 -16.23
N SER A 182 -20.95 2.56 -16.88
CA SER A 182 -20.41 3.81 -16.36
C SER A 182 -21.01 4.17 -14.99
N ARG A 183 -20.19 4.70 -14.08
CA ARG A 183 -20.66 5.33 -12.82
C ARG A 183 -21.35 6.67 -13.03
N ASN A 184 -21.29 7.23 -14.25
CA ASN A 184 -21.83 8.56 -14.60
C ASN A 184 -21.34 9.65 -13.64
N GLY A 185 -20.05 9.63 -13.30
CA GLY A 185 -19.44 10.59 -12.37
C GLY A 185 -19.71 10.34 -10.88
N THR A 186 -20.51 9.32 -10.52
CA THR A 186 -20.75 8.96 -9.12
C THR A 186 -19.46 8.51 -8.45
N THR A 187 -19.10 9.16 -7.33
CA THR A 187 -17.94 8.79 -6.53
C THR A 187 -18.17 7.49 -5.77
N ILE A 188 -17.11 6.70 -5.62
CA ILE A 188 -17.13 5.51 -4.76
C ILE A 188 -17.12 5.97 -3.30
N SER A 189 -18.08 5.48 -2.51
CA SER A 189 -18.19 5.84 -1.10
C SER A 189 -18.56 4.67 -0.18
N ARG A 190 -18.68 3.44 -0.72
CA ARG A 190 -19.12 2.24 0.02
C ARG A 190 -18.41 0.98 -0.44
N ILE A 191 -18.31 0.02 0.47
CA ILE A 191 -17.86 -1.36 0.17
C ILE A 191 -19.00 -2.30 0.57
N ILE A 192 -19.35 -3.22 -0.32
CA ILE A 192 -20.36 -4.27 -0.05
C ILE A 192 -19.67 -5.63 -0.15
N LEU A 193 -19.69 -6.37 0.95
CA LEU A 193 -19.12 -7.70 1.07
C LEU A 193 -20.16 -8.77 0.78
N HIS A 194 -19.74 -9.78 0.03
CA HIS A 194 -20.59 -10.85 -0.44
C HIS A 194 -20.04 -12.24 -0.15
N CYS A 195 -20.95 -13.21 -0.07
CA CYS A 195 -20.68 -14.63 -0.15
C CYS A 195 -21.13 -15.10 -1.52
N SER A 196 -20.21 -15.74 -2.23
CA SER A 196 -20.47 -16.30 -3.56
C SER A 196 -21.50 -17.44 -3.55
N ASP A 197 -21.73 -18.08 -2.40
CA ASP A 197 -22.52 -19.31 -2.24
C ASP A 197 -22.06 -20.48 -3.14
N ASN A 198 -20.87 -20.34 -3.76
CA ASN A 198 -20.21 -21.33 -4.59
C ASN A 198 -18.69 -21.19 -4.38
N PRO A 199 -18.01 -22.19 -3.79
CA PRO A 199 -16.57 -22.10 -3.53
C PRO A 199 -15.71 -22.28 -4.80
N ASN A 200 -16.31 -22.65 -5.94
CA ASN A 200 -15.58 -22.86 -7.19
C ASN A 200 -15.36 -21.54 -7.95
N LEU A 201 -14.14 -21.03 -7.87
CA LEU A 201 -13.74 -19.77 -8.52
C LEU A 201 -14.00 -19.76 -10.02
N ALA A 202 -13.65 -20.84 -10.75
CA ALA A 202 -13.81 -20.88 -12.20
C ALA A 202 -15.28 -20.81 -12.62
N GLN A 203 -16.17 -21.45 -11.86
CA GLN A 203 -17.61 -21.37 -12.11
C GLN A 203 -18.17 -19.97 -11.84
N VAL A 204 -17.75 -19.31 -10.76
CA VAL A 204 -18.18 -17.92 -10.45
C VAL A 204 -17.68 -16.95 -11.51
N ILE A 205 -16.42 -17.07 -11.95
CA ILE A 205 -15.87 -16.27 -13.06
C ILE A 205 -16.72 -16.48 -14.33
N ALA A 206 -16.95 -17.74 -14.73
CA ALA A 206 -17.73 -18.05 -15.92
C ALA A 206 -19.17 -17.49 -15.83
N GLN A 207 -19.80 -17.57 -14.65
CA GLN A 207 -21.12 -17.00 -14.40
C GLN A 207 -21.13 -15.47 -14.59
N TYR A 208 -20.11 -14.77 -14.10
CA TYR A 208 -20.02 -13.32 -14.19
C TYR A 208 -19.59 -12.83 -15.57
N GLN A 209 -18.90 -13.66 -16.36
CA GLN A 209 -18.62 -13.37 -17.77
C GLN A 209 -19.83 -13.59 -18.69
N ASN A 210 -20.86 -14.30 -18.22
CA ASN A 210 -22.08 -14.50 -18.99
C ASN A 210 -22.99 -13.27 -18.90
N PRO A 211 -23.24 -12.53 -20.00
CA PRO A 211 -24.08 -11.34 -19.96
C PRO A 211 -25.55 -11.65 -19.58
N LYS A 212 -26.03 -12.89 -19.76
CA LYS A 212 -27.40 -13.27 -19.40
C LYS A 212 -27.66 -13.31 -17.89
N THR A 213 -26.61 -13.42 -17.09
CA THR A 213 -26.76 -13.51 -15.61
C THR A 213 -27.06 -12.16 -14.99
N GLN A 214 -26.72 -11.05 -15.68
CA GLN A 214 -26.94 -9.67 -15.22
C GLN A 214 -26.38 -9.46 -13.81
N ARG A 215 -25.23 -10.08 -13.51
CA ARG A 215 -24.55 -10.03 -12.22
C ARG A 215 -23.04 -9.96 -12.42
N SER A 216 -22.38 -9.21 -11.56
CA SER A 216 -20.93 -9.11 -11.50
C SER A 216 -20.52 -8.57 -10.12
N ALA A 217 -19.22 -8.60 -9.82
CA ALA A 217 -18.61 -7.90 -8.70
C ALA A 217 -17.31 -7.24 -9.17
N HIS A 218 -16.71 -6.39 -8.34
CA HIS A 218 -15.43 -5.78 -8.70
C HIS A 218 -14.30 -6.77 -8.44
N TYR A 219 -14.32 -7.43 -7.29
CA TYR A 219 -13.28 -8.36 -6.85
C TYR A 219 -13.85 -9.69 -6.38
N LEU A 220 -13.09 -10.77 -6.60
CA LEU A 220 -13.27 -12.09 -6.00
C LEU A 220 -12.05 -12.38 -5.13
N VAL A 221 -12.23 -12.86 -3.89
CA VAL A 221 -11.13 -13.31 -3.02
C VAL A 221 -11.29 -14.80 -2.77
N ASN A 222 -10.35 -15.58 -3.30
CA ASN A 222 -10.37 -17.04 -3.17
C ASN A 222 -9.94 -17.51 -1.78
N LYS A 223 -10.23 -18.78 -1.44
CA LYS A 223 -9.89 -19.37 -0.13
C LYS A 223 -8.38 -19.38 0.18
N ASP A 224 -7.53 -19.36 -0.83
CA ASP A 224 -6.05 -19.27 -0.69
C ASP A 224 -5.54 -17.82 -0.57
N GLY A 225 -6.44 -16.82 -0.54
CA GLY A 225 -6.07 -15.41 -0.44
C GLY A 225 -5.76 -14.74 -1.78
N LYS A 226 -5.81 -15.47 -2.91
CA LYS A 226 -5.66 -14.84 -4.24
C LYS A 226 -6.85 -13.94 -4.55
N ILE A 227 -6.55 -12.72 -4.99
CA ILE A 227 -7.55 -11.72 -5.37
C ILE A 227 -7.65 -11.70 -6.89
N TYR A 228 -8.86 -11.69 -7.44
CA TYR A 228 -9.12 -11.56 -8.87
C TYR A 228 -10.02 -10.36 -9.10
N GLN A 229 -9.82 -9.63 -10.20
CA GLN A 229 -10.66 -8.48 -10.56
C GLN A 229 -11.51 -8.80 -11.78
N MET A 230 -12.79 -8.42 -11.74
CA MET A 230 -13.76 -8.69 -12.81
C MET A 230 -14.29 -7.41 -13.45
N VAL A 231 -14.41 -6.33 -12.67
CA VAL A 231 -14.87 -5.00 -13.12
C VAL A 231 -13.88 -3.95 -12.60
N ARG A 232 -13.54 -2.97 -13.45
CA ARG A 232 -12.67 -1.85 -13.06
C ARG A 232 -13.36 -1.02 -11.98
N ASP A 233 -12.60 -0.46 -11.05
CA ASP A 233 -13.17 0.36 -9.98
C ASP A 233 -13.92 1.59 -10.52
N SER A 234 -13.47 2.16 -11.64
CA SER A 234 -14.11 3.29 -12.33
C SER A 234 -15.50 2.97 -12.89
N ASP A 235 -15.82 1.69 -13.04
CA ASP A 235 -17.09 1.21 -13.58
C ASP A 235 -17.99 0.70 -12.45
N ARG A 236 -19.28 0.66 -12.70
CA ARG A 236 -20.31 0.16 -11.80
C ARG A 236 -20.55 -1.33 -12.11
N ALA A 237 -20.13 -2.21 -11.20
CA ALA A 237 -20.55 -3.61 -11.23
C ALA A 237 -22.01 -3.80 -10.76
N TRP A 238 -22.63 -4.89 -11.19
CA TRP A 238 -24.02 -5.25 -10.88
C TRP A 238 -24.08 -6.29 -9.75
N HIS A 239 -23.76 -5.89 -8.52
CA HIS A 239 -23.58 -6.81 -7.38
C HIS A 239 -24.66 -6.70 -6.29
N CYS A 240 -25.26 -5.54 -6.09
CA CYS A 240 -26.24 -5.25 -5.05
C CYS A 240 -27.35 -4.35 -5.59
N ARG A 241 -28.51 -4.94 -5.89
CA ARG A 241 -29.65 -4.23 -6.45
C ARG A 241 -30.06 -3.06 -5.54
N GLY A 242 -30.09 -1.85 -6.10
CA GLY A 242 -30.42 -0.62 -5.37
C GLY A 242 -29.23 0.07 -4.68
N ALA A 243 -28.06 -0.59 -4.61
CA ALA A 243 -26.89 -0.05 -3.92
C ALA A 243 -25.61 -0.02 -4.78
N ASN A 244 -25.67 -0.35 -6.07
CA ASN A 244 -24.48 -0.42 -6.96
C ASN A 244 -23.77 0.92 -7.21
N ALA A 245 -24.50 2.03 -7.24
CA ALA A 245 -24.04 3.29 -7.84
C ALA A 245 -22.73 3.82 -7.23
N ASN A 246 -22.62 3.78 -5.91
CA ASN A 246 -21.49 4.32 -5.15
C ASN A 246 -20.70 3.25 -4.39
N SER A 247 -20.85 1.96 -4.75
CA SER A 247 -20.19 0.86 -4.06
C SER A 247 -19.15 0.12 -4.91
N LEU A 248 -18.16 -0.44 -4.22
CA LEU A 248 -17.36 -1.58 -4.67
C LEU A 248 -17.91 -2.86 -4.07
N GLY A 249 -17.92 -3.94 -4.86
CA GLY A 249 -18.44 -5.25 -4.49
C GLY A 249 -17.32 -6.26 -4.43
N ILE A 250 -17.18 -6.96 -3.29
CA ILE A 250 -16.17 -7.99 -3.07
C ILE A 250 -16.88 -9.32 -2.77
N GLU A 251 -16.70 -10.31 -3.63
CA GLU A 251 -17.16 -11.68 -3.41
C GLU A 251 -16.10 -12.50 -2.68
N LEU A 252 -16.47 -13.07 -1.54
CA LEU A 252 -15.65 -14.01 -0.80
C LEU A 252 -16.06 -15.42 -1.22
N MET A 253 -15.11 -16.14 -1.82
CA MET A 253 -15.33 -17.49 -2.34
C MET A 253 -15.60 -18.47 -1.19
N ALA A 254 -16.82 -19.02 -1.14
CA ALA A 254 -17.30 -19.83 -0.04
C ALA A 254 -18.54 -20.62 -0.45
N ALA A 255 -18.69 -21.84 0.07
CA ALA A 255 -19.97 -22.53 0.08
C ALA A 255 -20.92 -21.89 1.10
N ARG A 256 -22.22 -22.14 0.92
CA ARG A 256 -23.24 -21.69 1.87
C ARG A 256 -22.89 -22.15 3.29
N ASN A 257 -22.83 -21.19 4.23
CA ASN A 257 -22.52 -21.36 5.66
C ASN A 257 -21.03 -21.48 6.04
N GLU A 258 -20.09 -21.32 5.13
CA GLU A 258 -18.67 -21.27 5.49
C GLU A 258 -18.25 -19.93 6.09
N VAL A 259 -17.17 -19.97 6.87
CA VAL A 259 -16.44 -18.82 7.38
C VAL A 259 -15.20 -18.55 6.51
N MET A 260 -14.67 -17.33 6.54
CA MET A 260 -13.42 -17.03 5.82
C MET A 260 -12.24 -17.87 6.35
N THR A 261 -11.35 -18.28 5.46
CA THR A 261 -10.03 -18.80 5.84
C THR A 261 -9.11 -17.65 6.29
N ALA A 262 -8.04 -17.96 7.03
CA ALA A 262 -7.06 -16.96 7.46
C ALA A 262 -6.40 -16.21 6.27
N ALA A 263 -6.10 -16.94 5.18
CA ALA A 263 -5.51 -16.35 3.97
C ALA A 263 -6.50 -15.41 3.25
N GLN A 264 -7.75 -15.84 3.09
CA GLN A 264 -8.82 -15.03 2.51
C GLN A 264 -9.10 -13.78 3.36
N GLN A 265 -9.12 -13.92 4.70
CA GLN A 265 -9.30 -12.80 5.61
C GLN A 265 -8.16 -11.79 5.49
N THR A 266 -6.90 -12.22 5.47
CA THR A 266 -5.72 -11.35 5.32
C THR A 266 -5.76 -10.56 4.01
N ALA A 267 -6.07 -11.23 2.91
CA ALA A 267 -6.20 -10.61 1.59
C ALA A 267 -7.37 -9.60 1.55
N THR A 268 -8.51 -9.96 2.16
CA THR A 268 -9.70 -9.10 2.22
C THR A 268 -9.45 -7.83 3.04
N ILE A 269 -8.78 -7.95 4.20
CA ILE A 269 -8.39 -6.80 5.04
C ILE A 269 -7.48 -5.86 4.26
N SER A 270 -6.48 -6.41 3.56
CA SER A 270 -5.54 -5.62 2.76
C SER A 270 -6.25 -4.87 1.62
N LEU A 271 -7.16 -5.56 0.93
CA LEU A 271 -7.96 -4.98 -0.15
C LEU A 271 -8.89 -3.87 0.36
N ILE A 272 -9.58 -4.09 1.48
CA ILE A 272 -10.46 -3.09 2.08
C ILE A 272 -9.65 -1.89 2.58
N ARG A 273 -8.51 -2.08 3.26
CA ARG A 273 -7.64 -0.99 3.73
C ARG A 273 -7.19 -0.08 2.59
N TRP A 274 -6.81 -0.67 1.45
CA TRP A 274 -6.53 0.10 0.23
C TRP A 274 -7.75 0.90 -0.24
N MET A 275 -8.93 0.29 -0.30
CA MET A 275 -10.15 0.98 -0.73
C MET A 275 -10.54 2.11 0.23
N LEU A 276 -10.48 1.89 1.54
CA LEU A 276 -10.77 2.90 2.57
C LEU A 276 -9.86 4.11 2.38
N SER A 277 -8.56 3.89 2.18
CA SER A 277 -7.58 4.96 1.93
C SER A 277 -7.79 5.65 0.58
N THR A 278 -7.87 4.87 -0.50
CA THR A 278 -7.92 5.38 -1.89
C THR A 278 -9.18 6.18 -2.16
N TYR A 279 -10.32 5.69 -1.70
CA TYR A 279 -11.63 6.28 -1.97
C TYR A 279 -12.15 7.11 -0.78
N ARG A 280 -11.34 7.27 0.28
CA ARG A 280 -11.71 7.97 1.52
C ARG A 280 -13.02 7.45 2.12
N ILE A 281 -13.22 6.14 2.03
CA ILE A 281 -14.38 5.46 2.58
C ILE A 281 -14.13 5.29 4.07
N ARG A 282 -15.08 5.69 4.92
CA ARG A 282 -15.01 5.40 6.35
C ARG A 282 -15.33 3.94 6.61
N PRO A 283 -14.76 3.28 7.63
CA PRO A 283 -15.03 1.86 7.85
C PRO A 283 -16.51 1.53 8.14
N ASP A 284 -17.30 2.49 8.64
CA ASP A 284 -18.74 2.33 8.87
C ASP A 284 -19.57 2.43 7.57
N GLN A 285 -18.92 2.61 6.42
CA GLN A 285 -19.48 2.46 5.08
C GLN A 285 -19.17 1.08 4.45
N ILE A 286 -18.74 0.11 5.26
CA ILE A 286 -18.62 -1.31 4.88
C ILE A 286 -19.89 -2.04 5.30
N PHE A 287 -20.58 -2.65 4.33
CA PHE A 287 -21.83 -3.37 4.56
C PHE A 287 -21.77 -4.79 4.01
N GLY A 288 -22.59 -5.67 4.59
CA GLY A 288 -22.90 -6.96 3.97
C GLY A 288 -24.09 -6.77 3.02
N HIS A 289 -24.16 -7.51 1.92
CA HIS A 289 -25.21 -7.35 0.90
C HIS A 289 -26.62 -7.15 1.48
N ARG A 290 -27.09 -8.06 2.34
CA ARG A 290 -28.43 -8.00 2.94
C ARG A 290 -28.69 -6.73 3.75
N HIS A 291 -27.64 -6.14 4.32
CA HIS A 291 -27.72 -5.00 5.22
C HIS A 291 -27.27 -3.69 4.55
N ALA A 292 -26.99 -3.70 3.24
CA ALA A 292 -26.54 -2.52 2.53
C ALA A 292 -27.66 -1.46 2.45
N PRO A 293 -27.40 -0.19 2.83
CA PRO A 293 -28.38 0.89 2.68
C PRO A 293 -28.82 1.06 1.23
N GLY A 294 -30.13 1.02 0.99
CA GLY A 294 -30.72 1.10 -0.34
C GLY A 294 -30.86 -0.25 -1.06
N TYR A 295 -30.46 -1.36 -0.45
CA TYR A 295 -30.74 -2.68 -1.00
C TYR A 295 -32.25 -2.93 -1.13
N THR A 296 -32.71 -3.25 -2.34
CA THR A 296 -34.16 -3.38 -2.64
C THR A 296 -34.63 -4.83 -2.83
N GLY A 297 -33.91 -5.82 -2.31
CA GLY A 297 -34.32 -7.23 -2.44
C GLY A 297 -35.35 -7.69 -1.41
N GLY A 298 -35.71 -6.86 -0.43
CA GLY A 298 -36.77 -7.13 0.53
C GLY A 298 -36.48 -8.25 1.54
N VAL A 299 -37.50 -8.61 2.32
CA VAL A 299 -37.41 -9.59 3.43
C VAL A 299 -37.08 -11.02 2.98
N ASN A 300 -37.48 -11.37 1.75
CA ASN A 300 -37.17 -12.65 1.09
C ASN A 300 -35.94 -12.56 0.18
N GLY A 301 -35.13 -11.50 0.33
CA GLY A 301 -33.93 -11.28 -0.45
C GLY A 301 -32.77 -12.19 -0.04
N THR A 302 -31.57 -11.81 -0.42
CA THR A 302 -30.35 -12.57 -0.13
C THR A 302 -30.06 -12.74 1.37
N PHE A 303 -29.44 -13.86 1.73
CA PHE A 303 -28.83 -14.11 3.05
C PHE A 303 -27.36 -13.66 3.11
N CYS A 304 -26.81 -13.24 1.99
CA CYS A 304 -25.44 -12.78 1.84
C CYS A 304 -25.11 -11.58 2.76
N PRO A 305 -23.97 -11.59 3.50
CA PRO A 305 -22.80 -12.46 3.35
C PRO A 305 -22.84 -13.78 4.14
N GLY A 306 -23.99 -14.19 4.67
CA GLY A 306 -24.13 -15.46 5.38
C GLY A 306 -23.25 -15.52 6.63
N ARG A 307 -22.59 -16.66 6.85
CA ARG A 307 -21.76 -16.92 8.03
C ARG A 307 -20.30 -16.49 7.90
N LEU A 308 -19.91 -15.76 6.85
CA LEU A 308 -18.50 -15.43 6.59
C LEU A 308 -17.78 -14.77 7.77
N PHE A 309 -18.51 -14.06 8.63
CA PHE A 309 -18.00 -13.34 9.80
C PHE A 309 -18.33 -14.04 11.14
N GLY A 310 -18.59 -15.35 11.11
CA GLY A 310 -18.82 -16.24 12.26
C GLY A 310 -20.29 -16.59 12.50
N ASP A 311 -21.19 -15.62 12.32
CA ASP A 311 -22.64 -15.80 12.37
C ASP A 311 -23.33 -15.03 11.22
N THR A 312 -24.66 -15.09 11.12
CA THR A 312 -25.45 -14.52 10.01
C THR A 312 -25.92 -13.08 10.25
N THR A 313 -25.53 -12.46 11.35
CA THR A 313 -26.04 -11.15 11.78
C THR A 313 -25.21 -10.00 11.23
N GLU A 314 -25.82 -8.83 11.08
CA GLU A 314 -25.08 -7.60 10.80
C GLU A 314 -24.07 -7.27 11.90
N ALA A 315 -24.38 -7.62 13.16
CA ALA A 315 -23.52 -7.39 14.30
C ALA A 315 -22.18 -8.14 14.18
N ALA A 316 -22.16 -9.36 13.62
CA ALA A 316 -20.92 -10.07 13.35
C ALA A 316 -20.00 -9.33 12.38
N LEU A 317 -20.55 -8.86 11.26
CA LEU A 317 -19.78 -8.05 10.32
C LEU A 317 -19.30 -6.76 10.98
N LYS A 318 -20.16 -6.04 11.72
CA LYS A 318 -19.77 -4.80 12.42
C LYS A 318 -18.65 -5.02 13.43
N ARG A 319 -18.68 -6.13 14.19
CA ARG A 319 -17.56 -6.53 15.07
C ARG A 319 -16.27 -6.76 14.28
N TRP A 320 -16.34 -7.51 13.18
CA TRP A 320 -15.17 -7.76 12.33
C TRP A 320 -14.61 -6.47 11.72
N VAL A 321 -15.47 -5.57 11.24
CA VAL A 321 -15.07 -4.25 10.72
C VAL A 321 -14.38 -3.42 11.81
N SER A 322 -14.98 -3.35 13.00
CA SER A 322 -14.41 -2.62 14.14
C SER A 322 -13.01 -3.13 14.50
N GLN A 323 -12.85 -4.45 14.61
CA GLN A 323 -11.57 -5.09 14.95
C GLN A 323 -10.44 -4.83 13.94
N ASN A 324 -10.76 -4.67 12.66
CA ASN A 324 -9.76 -4.63 11.59
C ASN A 324 -9.47 -3.23 11.05
N PHE A 325 -10.39 -2.26 11.24
CA PHE A 325 -10.34 -0.96 10.59
C PHE A 325 -10.66 0.24 11.50
N TRP A 326 -11.11 0.05 12.74
CA TRP A 326 -11.23 1.12 13.72
C TRP A 326 -10.01 1.13 14.64
N ALA A 327 -9.45 2.31 14.93
CA ALA A 327 -8.28 2.41 15.80
C ALA A 327 -8.67 2.25 17.28
N SER A 328 -8.10 1.23 17.93
CA SER A 328 -7.58 1.24 19.31
C SER A 328 -6.68 0.00 19.51
N PRO A 329 -5.56 0.09 20.25
CA PRO A 329 -4.42 -0.81 20.11
C PRO A 329 -4.68 -2.19 20.70
N PRO A 330 -4.15 -3.28 20.13
CA PRO A 330 -3.84 -4.45 20.94
C PRO A 330 -2.63 -4.12 21.81
N ALA A 331 -2.83 -4.22 23.12
CA ALA A 331 -1.77 -4.26 24.11
C ALA A 331 -0.69 -5.25 23.67
N ASN A 332 0.57 -4.88 23.95
CA ASN A 332 1.67 -5.83 24.04
C ASN A 332 1.17 -7.07 24.80
N PRO A 333 1.12 -8.28 24.22
CA PRO A 333 0.94 -9.45 25.02
C PRO A 333 2.27 -9.60 25.77
N ASN A 334 2.33 -9.08 26.99
CA ASN A 334 3.28 -9.61 27.94
C ASN A 334 3.17 -11.14 27.83
N PRO A 335 4.29 -11.87 27.60
CA PRO A 335 4.23 -13.31 27.73
C PRO A 335 3.74 -13.63 29.14
N PRO A 336 2.98 -14.74 29.33
CA PRO A 336 2.49 -15.11 30.63
C PRO A 336 3.65 -15.11 31.62
N VAL A 337 3.46 -14.40 32.74
CA VAL A 337 4.30 -14.54 33.91
C VAL A 337 4.19 -16.01 34.31
N VAL A 338 5.20 -16.79 33.97
CA VAL A 338 5.41 -18.08 34.59
C VAL A 338 5.81 -17.76 36.02
N THR A 339 4.85 -17.85 36.93
CA THR A 339 5.14 -18.04 38.34
C THR A 339 5.89 -19.36 38.45
N ASN A 340 7.21 -19.30 38.57
CA ASN A 340 7.97 -20.45 39.04
C ASN A 340 7.98 -20.40 40.57
N PRO A 341 7.28 -21.30 41.28
CA PRO A 341 7.48 -21.46 42.71
C PRO A 341 8.85 -22.14 42.90
N ASN A 342 9.70 -21.53 43.72
CA ASN A 342 11.06 -21.95 44.08
C ASN A 342 12.19 -21.60 43.10
N THR A 343 12.73 -20.39 43.28
CA THR A 343 14.18 -20.23 43.46
C THR A 343 14.41 -19.03 44.38
N SER A 344 14.73 -19.32 45.63
CA SER A 344 15.26 -18.38 46.60
C SER A 344 16.65 -17.91 46.15
N TRP A 345 16.77 -16.62 45.83
CA TRP A 345 18.06 -15.92 45.86
C TRP A 345 17.82 -14.53 46.43
N VAL A 346 18.34 -14.31 47.64
CA VAL A 346 18.29 -13.05 48.38
C VAL A 346 19.59 -12.28 48.05
N PRO A 347 19.54 -10.98 47.73
CA PRO A 347 20.76 -10.18 47.66
C PRO A 347 21.29 -9.96 49.08
N ALA A 348 22.58 -10.19 49.31
CA ALA A 348 23.22 -9.82 50.56
C ALA A 348 23.18 -8.28 50.75
N PRO A 349 22.66 -7.77 51.88
CA PRO A 349 22.74 -6.35 52.20
C PRO A 349 24.15 -5.98 52.71
N PRO A 350 24.54 -4.69 52.62
CA PRO A 350 25.82 -4.22 53.13
C PRO A 350 25.87 -4.41 54.65
N THR A 351 26.99 -4.91 55.15
CA THR A 351 27.26 -5.11 56.58
C THR A 351 27.33 -3.77 57.30
N ASP A 352 26.30 -3.46 58.11
CA ASP A 352 26.41 -2.54 59.25
C ASP A 352 26.68 -3.39 60.51
N PRO A 353 27.83 -3.21 61.19
CA PRO A 353 28.24 -4.07 62.30
C PRO A 353 27.48 -3.85 63.62
N ASN A 354 26.44 -3.03 63.72
CA ASN A 354 25.74 -2.82 64.98
C ASN A 354 24.23 -2.55 64.85
N ARG A 355 23.38 -3.60 64.84
CA ARG A 355 22.18 -3.63 65.71
C ARG A 355 21.43 -4.96 65.69
N ARG A 356 21.13 -5.41 66.91
CA ARG A 356 20.37 -6.61 67.30
C ARG A 356 18.86 -6.35 67.17
N TRP A 357 18.13 -7.39 66.74
CA TRP A 357 16.69 -7.41 66.53
C TRP A 357 15.96 -7.89 67.80
N ASP A 358 14.90 -7.19 68.19
CA ASP A 358 13.80 -7.69 69.02
C ASP A 358 12.47 -7.30 68.33
N PHE A 359 11.58 -8.31 68.24
CA PHE A 359 10.18 -8.36 67.78
C PHE A 359 9.88 -8.47 66.28
#